data_AF-A0A961DHF3-F1
#
_entry.id   AF-A0A961DHF3-F1
#
_cell.length_a   1.000
_cell.length_b   1.000
_cell.length_c   1.000
_cell.angle_alpha   90.00
_cell.angle_beta   90.00
_cell.angle_gamma   90.00
#
_symmetry.space_group_name_H-M   'P 1'
#
loop_
_entity.id
_entity.type
_entity.pdbx_description
1 polymer ?
#
loop_
_entity_poly.entity_id
_entity_poly.type
_entity_poly.pdbx_seq_one_letter_code
_entity_poly.pdbx_strand_id
1 'polypeptide(L)'
;MEDDIDMSKWRTAQMPKPWPGFDGREVDITVRIRKVDTSETREWAWTALIAHGEDEPSVYNWQHGNFSCDCNRAIFFDDAGPVGRSTPLMDYDCGEGGYLVELVNPVDGGVFYSEFPESVETDGVEKT
;
A
#
# COMPACT_ATOMS: atom_id res chain seq x y z
N MET A 1 27.02 5.46 -14.92
CA MET A 1 25.72 5.11 -15.49
C MET A 1 24.73 5.93 -14.71
N GLU A 2 24.08 6.89 -15.36
CA GLU A 2 22.87 7.48 -14.82
C GLU A 2 21.82 6.39 -15.02
N ASP A 3 21.53 5.62 -13.97
CA ASP A 3 20.42 4.68 -13.97
C ASP A 3 19.13 5.52 -13.92
N ASP A 4 18.68 5.93 -15.11
CA ASP A 4 17.39 6.57 -15.32
C ASP A 4 16.30 5.54 -15.01
N ILE A 5 15.59 5.77 -13.90
CA ILE A 5 14.41 5.01 -13.47
C ILE A 5 13.47 4.84 -14.67
N ASP A 6 13.08 3.61 -14.98
CA ASP A 6 12.13 3.33 -16.06
C ASP A 6 10.70 3.77 -15.68
N MET A 7 10.44 5.05 -15.85
CA MET A 7 9.15 5.68 -15.58
C MET A 7 8.04 5.22 -16.54
N SER A 8 8.33 4.38 -17.55
CA SER A 8 7.26 3.81 -18.40
C SER A 8 6.39 2.79 -17.66
N LYS A 9 6.91 2.24 -16.55
CA LYS A 9 6.22 1.24 -15.71
C LYS A 9 5.38 1.85 -14.59
N TRP A 10 5.55 3.14 -14.34
CA TRP A 10 4.94 3.82 -13.20
C TRP A 10 4.13 5.03 -13.64
N ARG A 11 3.00 5.23 -12.97
CA ARG A 11 2.23 6.46 -13.15
C ARG A 11 2.78 7.53 -12.21
N THR A 12 3.34 8.60 -12.75
CA THR A 12 3.82 9.74 -11.95
C THR A 12 2.67 10.37 -11.16
N ALA A 13 2.87 10.53 -9.85
CA ALA A 13 1.90 11.19 -9.00
C ALA A 13 1.87 12.69 -9.29
N GLN A 14 0.67 13.27 -9.40
CA GLN A 14 0.49 14.72 -9.53
C GLN A 14 0.36 15.35 -8.14
N MET A 15 1.48 15.50 -7.42
CA MET A 15 1.47 16.29 -6.18
C MET A 15 1.81 17.76 -6.45
N PRO A 16 1.18 18.70 -5.73
CA PRO A 16 1.43 20.14 -5.92
C PRO A 16 2.82 20.59 -5.45
N LYS A 17 3.55 19.76 -4.69
CA LYS A 17 4.92 20.04 -4.23
C LYS A 17 5.63 18.75 -3.79
N PRO A 18 6.85 18.46 -4.28
CA PRO A 18 7.64 17.33 -3.80
C PRO A 18 8.01 17.53 -2.33
N TRP A 19 8.23 16.43 -1.60
CA TRP A 19 8.74 16.49 -0.24
C TRP A 19 10.05 17.31 -0.17
N PRO A 20 10.14 18.34 0.70
CA PRO A 20 11.32 19.21 0.74
C PRO A 20 12.60 18.42 1.02
N GLY A 21 13.55 18.45 0.08
CA GLY A 21 14.84 17.78 0.21
C GLY A 21 14.87 16.31 -0.20
N PHE A 22 13.80 15.78 -0.79
CA PHE A 22 13.81 14.46 -1.41
C PHE A 22 14.29 14.55 -2.86
N ASP A 23 15.33 13.79 -3.19
CA ASP A 23 15.87 13.66 -4.55
C ASP A 23 15.44 12.30 -5.12
N GLY A 24 14.21 12.25 -5.65
CA GLY A 24 13.63 11.02 -6.19
C GLY A 24 12.39 11.28 -7.04
N ARG A 25 11.53 10.27 -7.19
CA ARG A 25 10.27 10.35 -7.95
C ARG A 25 9.09 9.95 -7.08
N GLU A 26 7.96 10.57 -7.33
CA GLU A 26 6.69 10.26 -6.68
C GLU A 26 5.79 9.54 -7.68
N VAL A 27 5.24 8.39 -7.30
CA VAL A 27 4.42 7.54 -8.17
C VAL A 27 3.11 7.15 -7.48
N ASP A 28 2.05 7.00 -8.26
CA ASP A 28 0.76 6.51 -7.77
C ASP A 28 0.87 5.03 -7.44
N ILE A 29 0.37 4.64 -6.27
CA ILE A 29 0.24 3.25 -5.83
C ILE A 29 -1.19 2.98 -5.33
N THR A 30 -1.58 1.71 -5.30
CA THR A 30 -2.77 1.25 -4.59
C THR A 30 -2.34 0.54 -3.32
N VAL A 31 -2.86 1.00 -2.19
CA VAL A 31 -2.70 0.36 -0.89
C VAL A 31 -3.93 -0.50 -0.63
N ARG A 32 -3.74 -1.79 -0.43
CA ARG A 32 -4.81 -2.71 -0.02
C ARG A 32 -4.65 -3.02 1.45
N ILE A 33 -5.69 -2.78 2.23
CA ILE A 33 -5.71 -3.09 3.66
C ILE A 33 -6.77 -4.16 3.89
N ARG A 34 -6.34 -5.29 4.49
CA ARG A 34 -7.24 -6.37 4.88
C ARG A 34 -7.41 -6.38 6.38
N LYS A 35 -8.65 -6.33 6.84
CA LYS A 35 -9.00 -6.54 8.24
C LYS A 35 -8.98 -8.05 8.54
N VAL A 36 -8.22 -8.47 9.54
CA VAL A 36 -7.96 -9.89 9.80
C VAL A 36 -9.19 -10.64 10.27
N ASP A 37 -10.04 -10.01 11.10
CA ASP A 37 -11.23 -10.65 11.68
C ASP A 37 -12.34 -10.94 10.65
N THR A 38 -12.57 -10.04 9.70
CA THR A 38 -13.61 -10.15 8.68
C THR A 38 -13.09 -10.61 7.32
N SER A 39 -11.77 -10.60 7.11
CA SER A 39 -11.12 -10.75 5.80
C SER A 39 -11.54 -9.71 4.75
N GLU A 40 -12.29 -8.68 5.16
CA GLU A 40 -12.67 -7.59 4.28
C GLU A 40 -11.41 -6.85 3.84
N THR A 41 -11.28 -6.61 2.54
CA THR A 41 -10.17 -5.88 1.95
C THR A 41 -10.70 -4.60 1.32
N ARG A 42 -10.03 -3.48 1.60
CA ARG A 42 -10.34 -2.18 1.00
C ARG A 42 -9.10 -1.61 0.34
N GLU A 43 -9.33 -0.83 -0.71
CA GLU A 43 -8.27 -0.23 -1.51
C GLU A 43 -8.26 1.29 -1.31
N TRP A 44 -7.06 1.84 -1.31
CA TRP A 44 -6.83 3.28 -1.14
C TRP A 44 -5.75 3.75 -2.12
N ALA A 45 -6.02 4.82 -2.86
CA ALA A 45 -5.01 5.43 -3.73
C ALA A 45 -4.01 6.22 -2.89
N TRP A 46 -2.72 6.03 -3.14
CA TRP A 46 -1.65 6.68 -2.39
C TRP A 46 -0.48 7.05 -3.29
N THR A 47 0.47 7.82 -2.74
CA THR A 47 1.71 8.20 -3.42
C THR A 47 2.90 7.55 -2.73
N ALA A 48 3.72 6.84 -3.49
CA ALA A 48 4.97 6.26 -3.01
C ALA A 48 6.18 7.01 -3.56
N LEU A 49 7.30 6.87 -2.85
CA LEU A 49 8.59 7.44 -3.22
C LEU A 49 9.49 6.36 -3.85
N ILE A 50 10.11 6.70 -4.97
CA ILE A 50 11.24 5.98 -5.57
C ILE A 50 12.48 6.84 -5.35
N ALA A 51 13.46 6.35 -4.59
CA ALA A 51 14.68 7.10 -4.32
C ALA A 51 15.58 7.16 -5.58
N HIS A 52 16.45 8.18 -5.66
CA HIS A 52 17.43 8.26 -6.75
C HIS A 52 18.31 7.00 -6.81
N GLY A 53 18.33 6.34 -7.97
CA GLY A 53 19.07 5.10 -8.21
C GLY A 53 18.32 3.81 -7.85
N GLU A 54 17.03 3.90 -7.49
CA GLU A 54 16.13 2.75 -7.35
C GLU A 54 15.17 2.64 -8.54
N ASP A 55 14.83 1.42 -8.95
CA ASP A 55 13.92 1.16 -10.08
C ASP A 55 12.44 1.00 -9.65
N GLU A 56 12.20 0.85 -8.35
CA GLU A 56 10.88 0.60 -7.77
C GLU A 56 10.72 1.31 -6.42
N PRO A 57 9.48 1.58 -5.96
CA PRO A 57 9.26 2.19 -4.67
C PRO A 57 9.84 1.33 -3.55
N SER A 58 10.57 1.98 -2.65
CA SER A 58 11.09 1.31 -1.46
C SER A 58 9.98 0.61 -0.68
N VAL A 59 10.22 -0.63 -0.22
CA VAL A 59 9.29 -1.32 0.67
C VAL A 59 8.99 -0.47 1.92
N TYR A 60 9.93 0.36 2.39
CA TYR A 60 9.69 1.27 3.53
C TYR A 60 8.58 2.31 3.29
N ASN A 61 8.03 2.43 2.08
CA ASN A 61 6.83 3.23 1.81
C ASN A 61 5.63 2.82 2.68
N TRP A 62 5.54 1.57 3.16
CA TRP A 62 4.50 1.22 4.15
C TRP A 62 4.69 2.00 5.47
N GLN A 63 5.93 2.28 5.88
CA GLN A 63 6.21 3.11 7.06
C GLN A 63 6.00 4.59 6.77
N HIS A 64 6.52 5.09 5.65
CA HIS A 64 6.45 6.50 5.28
C HIS A 64 5.03 6.96 4.91
N GLY A 65 4.20 6.06 4.37
CA GLY A 65 2.78 6.28 4.11
C GLY A 65 1.90 6.20 5.37
N ASN A 66 2.51 6.07 6.55
CA ASN A 66 1.83 5.94 7.83
C ASN A 66 1.05 4.61 7.97
N PHE A 67 1.36 3.55 7.20
CA PHE A 67 0.71 2.23 7.32
C PHE A 67 1.46 1.28 8.27
N SER A 68 2.24 1.81 9.22
CA SER A 68 3.10 1.00 10.08
C SER A 68 2.48 0.49 11.37
N CYS A 69 1.48 1.19 11.93
CA CYS A 69 0.68 0.69 13.04
C CYS A 69 -0.69 0.25 12.55
N ASP A 70 -1.31 -0.69 13.27
CA ASP A 70 -2.71 -1.06 13.08
C ASP A 70 -3.66 0.13 13.22
N CYS A 71 -3.32 1.09 14.08
CA CYS A 71 -4.12 2.29 14.31
C CYS A 71 -4.38 3.08 13.03
N ASN A 72 -3.31 3.32 12.28
CA ASN A 72 -3.39 4.03 11.02
C ASN A 72 -4.03 3.16 9.94
N ARG A 73 -3.69 1.86 9.90
CA ARG A 73 -4.33 0.91 8.96
C ARG A 73 -5.85 0.90 9.15
N ALA A 74 -6.32 0.91 10.39
CA ALA A 74 -7.74 1.00 10.73
C ALA A 74 -8.34 2.34 10.28
N ILE A 75 -7.66 3.47 10.50
CA ILE A 75 -8.08 4.78 10.01
C ILE A 75 -8.25 4.77 8.48
N PHE A 76 -7.25 4.29 7.75
CA PHE A 76 -7.29 4.21 6.29
C PHE A 76 -8.37 3.24 5.80
N PHE A 77 -8.54 2.11 6.49
CA PHE A 77 -9.58 1.13 6.17
C PHE A 77 -10.98 1.74 6.33
N ASP A 78 -11.25 2.46 7.42
CA ASP A 78 -12.52 3.17 7.64
C ASP A 78 -12.73 4.29 6.60
N ASP A 79 -11.69 5.07 6.30
CA ASP A 79 -11.75 6.14 5.29
C ASP A 79 -12.06 5.60 3.89
N ALA A 80 -11.52 4.43 3.55
CA ALA A 80 -11.79 3.70 2.30
C ALA A 80 -13.20 3.08 2.23
N GLY A 81 -13.96 3.13 3.32
CA GLY A 81 -15.32 2.60 3.38
C GLY A 81 -16.35 3.47 2.64
N PRO A 82 -17.54 2.92 2.35
CA PRO A 82 -18.60 3.65 1.63
C PRO A 82 -19.15 4.86 2.39
N VAL A 83 -18.97 4.89 3.70
CA VAL A 83 -19.41 5.99 4.59
C VAL A 83 -18.27 6.94 4.94
N GLY A 84 -17.04 6.66 4.50
CA GLY A 84 -15.83 7.32 4.97
C GLY A 84 -15.60 7.10 6.47
N ARG A 85 -14.64 7.84 7.03
CA ARG A 85 -14.30 7.74 8.46
C ARG A 85 -15.50 8.04 9.36
N SER A 86 -15.93 7.03 10.11
CA SER A 86 -17.02 7.13 11.09
C SER A 86 -16.51 7.11 12.54
N THR A 87 -15.32 6.56 12.78
CA THR A 87 -14.69 6.47 14.10
C THR A 87 -13.76 7.67 14.34
N PRO A 88 -13.86 8.37 15.50
CA PRO A 88 -12.92 9.42 15.90
C PRO A 88 -11.48 8.90 15.99
N LEU A 89 -10.50 9.74 15.63
CA LEU A 89 -9.07 9.35 15.60
C LEU A 89 -8.55 8.81 16.93
N MET A 90 -9.08 9.31 18.06
CA MET A 90 -8.65 8.93 19.41
C MET A 90 -9.17 7.56 19.84
N ASP A 91 -10.13 6.99 19.09
CA ASP A 91 -10.81 5.75 19.44
C ASP A 91 -10.25 4.53 18.66
N TYR A 92 -9.24 4.74 17.82
CA TYR A 92 -8.53 3.63 17.18
C TYR A 92 -7.43 3.11 18.10
N ASP A 93 -7.57 1.84 18.50
CA ASP A 93 -6.54 1.16 19.29
C ASP A 93 -5.32 0.80 18.42
N CYS A 94 -4.14 1.22 18.88
CA CYS A 94 -2.87 0.73 18.36
C CYS A 94 -2.65 -0.72 18.82
N GLY A 95 -3.08 -1.67 18.00
CA GLY A 95 -2.79 -3.10 18.18
C GLY A 95 -1.63 -3.61 17.33
N GLU A 96 -1.43 -4.93 17.37
CA GLU A 96 -0.58 -5.66 16.44
C GLU A 96 -1.40 -6.77 15.77
N GLY A 97 -1.33 -6.84 14.43
CA GLY A 97 -1.88 -7.94 13.64
C GLY A 97 -3.39 -7.90 13.38
N GLY A 98 -4.08 -6.80 13.67
CA GLY A 98 -5.48 -6.60 13.32
C GLY A 98 -5.72 -6.32 11.83
N TYR A 99 -4.69 -5.81 11.15
CA TYR A 99 -4.74 -5.45 9.73
C TYR A 99 -3.48 -5.90 8.99
N LEU A 100 -3.65 -6.37 7.76
CA LEU A 100 -2.57 -6.67 6.83
C LEU A 100 -2.55 -5.62 5.72
N VAL A 101 -1.38 -5.32 5.16
CA VAL A 101 -1.25 -4.38 4.03
C VAL A 101 -0.53 -4.99 2.84
N GLU A 102 -0.96 -4.58 1.64
CA GLU A 102 -0.32 -4.88 0.36
C GLU A 102 -0.19 -3.58 -0.45
N LEU A 103 0.95 -3.39 -1.11
CA LEU A 103 1.23 -2.24 -1.97
C LEU A 103 1.34 -2.71 -3.42
N VAL A 104 0.56 -2.06 -4.29
CA VAL A 104 0.30 -2.51 -5.65
C VAL A 104 0.62 -1.38 -6.62
N ASN A 105 1.30 -1.70 -7.72
CA ASN A 105 1.43 -0.83 -8.87
C ASN A 105 0.10 -0.81 -9.64
N PRO A 106 -0.59 0.34 -9.74
CA PRO A 106 -1.89 0.42 -10.41
C PRO A 106 -1.78 0.30 -11.95
N VAL A 107 -0.57 0.37 -12.52
CA VAL A 107 -0.36 0.27 -13.98
C VAL A 107 -0.46 -1.18 -14.45
N ASP A 108 0.22 -2.10 -13.77
CA ASP A 108 0.32 -3.52 -14.17
C ASP A 108 -0.30 -4.49 -13.15
N GLY A 109 -0.71 -4.00 -11.98
CA GLY A 109 -1.25 -4.81 -10.88
C GLY A 109 -0.16 -5.53 -10.07
N GLY A 110 1.12 -5.27 -10.33
CA GLY A 110 2.25 -5.89 -9.65
C GLY A 110 2.30 -5.53 -8.17
N VAL A 111 2.49 -6.53 -7.32
CA VAL A 111 2.62 -6.36 -5.88
C VAL A 111 4.10 -6.27 -5.53
N PHE A 112 4.52 -5.15 -4.96
CA PHE A 112 5.91 -4.93 -4.54
C PHE A 112 6.12 -5.01 -3.01
N TYR A 113 5.03 -5.09 -2.25
CA TYR A 113 5.04 -5.43 -0.83
C TYR A 113 3.73 -6.12 -0.44
N SER A 114 3.77 -7.22 0.32
CA SER A 114 2.57 -7.88 0.83
C SER A 114 2.81 -8.53 2.19
N GLU A 115 1.87 -8.32 3.10
CA GLU A 115 1.73 -9.08 4.35
C GLU A 115 0.62 -10.14 4.26
N PHE A 116 -0.03 -10.25 3.10
CA PHE A 116 -1.09 -11.22 2.93
C PHE A 116 -0.45 -12.62 2.92
N PRO A 117 -1.06 -13.61 3.58
CA PRO A 117 -0.58 -14.98 3.46
C PRO A 117 -0.62 -15.39 1.99
N GLU A 118 0.42 -16.07 1.52
CA GLU A 118 0.47 -16.58 0.15
C GLU A 118 -0.79 -17.42 -0.12
N SER A 119 -1.42 -17.17 -1.27
CA SER A 119 -2.56 -17.98 -1.70
C SER A 119 -2.03 -19.39 -1.93
N VAL A 120 -2.40 -20.36 -1.09
CA VAL A 120 -2.20 -21.76 -1.44
C VAL A 120 -3.15 -22.06 -2.58
N GLU A 121 -2.66 -22.04 -3.82
CA GLU A 121 -3.37 -22.60 -4.96
C GLU A 121 -3.61 -24.08 -4.63
N THR A 122 -4.87 -24.43 -4.33
CA THR A 122 -5.26 -25.83 -4.16
C THR A 122 -5.38 -26.42 -5.55
N ASP A 123 -4.23 -26.77 -6.13
CA ASP A 123 -4.16 -27.53 -7.37
C ASP A 123 -4.81 -28.91 -7.12
N GLY A 124 -5.99 -29.10 -7.73
CA GLY A 124 -6.56 -30.40 -8.08
C GLY A 124 -6.72 -31.43 -6.95
N VAL A 125 -7.79 -31.32 -6.15
CA VAL A 125 -8.44 -32.54 -5.64
C VAL A 125 -9.28 -33.12 -6.78
N GLU A 126 -8.64 -33.88 -7.68
CA GLU A 126 -9.34 -34.77 -8.58
C GLU A 126 -9.97 -35.88 -7.74
N LYS A 127 -11.27 -35.78 -7.49
CA LYS A 127 -12.07 -36.91 -7.03
C LYS A 127 -12.25 -37.84 -8.23
N THR A 128 -11.65 -39.03 -8.20
CA THR A 128 -12.26 -40.25 -8.74
C THR A 128 -11.82 -41.45 -7.92
#